data_AF-A0A7S1ACV7-F1
#
_entry.id   AF-A0A7S1ACV7-F1
#
_cell.length_a   1.000
_cell.length_b   1.000
_cell.length_c   1.000
_cell.angle_alpha   90.00
_cell.angle_beta   90.00
_cell.angle_gamma   90.00
#
_symmetry.space_group_name_H-M   'P 1'
#
loop_
_entity.id
_entity.type
_entity.pdbx_description
1 polymer ?
#
loop_
_entity_poly.entity_id
_entity_poly.type
_entity_poly.pdbx_seq_one_letter_code
_entity_poly.pdbx_strand_id
1 'polypeptide(L)'
;MSPFATSAGGLLSLLEESENGLRAFALEQLNGVVDQFWPEIADKLEAIETFYEDDHFPHRDLAALVASKVYYHLEEYDEALKLALGAGKLFNLSERSEYVETIIAKAIDEYIKQKTENFDLEIADRELNPIRKEHEDVVNRMFQRCLDDKQFQQGVGMALECRRLDIVREFILKSGDVPLLLEYCQKTALTTITSKAFRTKVLQLLIEIYNSSAERNYNALCLCHFILESPAHVAEILKTLLDSNKKDDFLVACQIAFDLVNNDHPGFCDQLLRSEGLCLPEPKPAVEVTASTEPAGADASAAAGNEATAPAAEEATPAPAPVPAEEPEAEAVKTEEELEKEKNLERLRLILSGKTSTDLHLQFLYRNNRTDLLLLTNLKVSVDSRNSITHNGLVVAHSLMQCGTTSDVFLRNNLEWLPQASEQAQVR
;
A
#
# COMPACT_ATOMS: atom_id res chain seq x y z
N MET A 1 -1.14 47.33 -32.86
CA MET A 1 -2.02 48.23 -32.09
C MET A 1 -3.32 48.33 -32.87
N SER A 2 -4.24 47.40 -32.63
CA SER A 2 -5.56 47.41 -33.26
C SER A 2 -6.43 48.49 -32.62
N PRO A 3 -7.36 49.12 -33.35
CA PRO A 3 -8.17 50.21 -32.83
C PRO A 3 -9.06 49.68 -31.70
N PHE A 4 -9.24 50.47 -30.65
CA PHE A 4 -10.29 50.23 -29.66
C PHE A 4 -11.64 50.31 -30.39
N ALA A 5 -12.15 49.18 -30.88
CA ALA A 5 -13.50 49.07 -31.40
C ALA A 5 -14.45 49.22 -30.21
N THR A 6 -15.41 50.13 -30.31
CA THR A 6 -16.40 50.42 -29.25
C THR A 6 -17.56 49.41 -29.23
N SER A 7 -17.67 48.56 -30.25
CA SER A 7 -18.67 47.48 -30.40
C SER A 7 -18.18 46.46 -31.44
N ALA A 8 -18.60 45.19 -31.30
CA ALA A 8 -18.34 44.10 -32.23
C ALA A 8 -19.35 44.07 -33.41
N GLY A 9 -20.36 44.94 -33.44
CA GLY A 9 -21.42 44.95 -34.46
C GLY A 9 -20.93 45.01 -35.90
N GLY A 10 -19.81 45.71 -36.17
CA GLY A 10 -19.20 45.75 -37.50
C GLY A 10 -18.60 44.40 -37.93
N LEU A 11 -17.97 43.68 -36.99
CA LEU A 11 -17.43 42.34 -37.23
C LEU A 11 -18.55 41.29 -37.37
N LEU A 12 -19.62 41.47 -36.59
CA LEU A 12 -20.81 40.62 -36.67
C LEU A 12 -21.61 40.82 -37.95
N SER A 13 -21.53 41.98 -38.61
CA SER A 13 -22.11 42.22 -39.93
C SER A 13 -21.27 41.58 -41.04
N LEU A 14 -19.94 41.55 -40.90
CA LEU A 14 -19.03 40.90 -41.83
C LEU A 14 -19.19 39.36 -41.85
N LEU A 15 -19.68 38.78 -40.75
CA LEU A 15 -20.05 37.35 -40.69
C LEU A 15 -21.27 36.99 -41.55
N GLU A 16 -22.16 37.95 -41.82
CA GLU A 16 -23.37 37.72 -42.64
C GLU A 16 -23.06 37.76 -44.15
N GLU A 17 -21.91 38.31 -44.55
CA GLU A 17 -21.50 38.36 -45.94
C GLU A 17 -21.17 36.95 -46.49
N SER A 18 -21.31 36.75 -47.80
CA SER A 18 -21.15 35.42 -48.44
C SER A 18 -19.70 35.02 -48.70
N GLU A 19 -18.74 35.94 -48.57
CA GLU A 19 -17.36 35.70 -48.93
C GLU A 19 -16.57 35.05 -47.79
N ASN A 20 -16.03 33.84 -48.05
CA ASN A 20 -15.29 33.06 -47.04
C ASN A 20 -14.04 33.80 -46.49
N GLY A 21 -13.41 34.66 -47.29
CA GLY A 21 -12.25 35.45 -46.85
C GLY A 21 -12.63 36.51 -45.81
N LEU A 22 -13.80 37.15 -45.97
CA LEU A 22 -14.30 38.16 -45.04
C LEU A 22 -14.77 37.52 -43.74
N ARG A 23 -15.40 36.34 -43.82
CA ARG A 23 -15.75 35.53 -42.64
C ARG A 23 -14.51 35.11 -41.84
N ALA A 24 -13.46 34.65 -42.51
CA ALA A 24 -12.21 34.27 -41.84
C ALA A 24 -11.56 35.48 -41.12
N PHE A 25 -11.49 36.64 -41.79
CA PHE A 25 -10.98 37.86 -41.18
C PHE A 25 -11.83 38.33 -39.99
N ALA A 26 -13.16 38.25 -40.12
CA ALA A 26 -14.08 38.58 -39.03
C ALA A 26 -13.85 37.67 -37.81
N LEU A 27 -13.71 36.36 -38.02
CA LEU A 27 -13.45 35.39 -36.94
C LEU A 27 -12.07 35.61 -36.28
N GLU A 28 -11.02 35.94 -37.03
CA GLU A 28 -9.71 36.27 -36.47
C GLU A 28 -9.74 37.51 -35.58
N GLN A 29 -10.43 38.57 -36.03
CA GLN A 29 -10.59 39.79 -35.23
C GLN A 29 -11.48 39.54 -34.02
N LEU A 30 -12.54 38.73 -34.17
CA LEU A 30 -13.41 38.33 -33.06
C LEU A 30 -12.63 37.59 -31.99
N ASN A 31 -11.77 36.64 -32.35
CA ASN A 31 -10.92 35.90 -31.40
C ASN A 31 -10.07 36.82 -30.50
N GLY A 32 -9.65 37.98 -31.02
CA GLY A 32 -8.88 38.97 -30.26
C GLY A 32 -9.71 39.86 -29.33
N VAL A 33 -11.03 39.94 -29.53
CA VAL A 33 -11.93 40.83 -28.78
C VAL A 33 -13.04 40.09 -28.00
N VAL A 34 -13.08 38.75 -28.05
CA VAL A 34 -14.12 37.93 -27.38
C VAL A 34 -14.27 38.30 -25.91
N ASP A 35 -13.16 38.48 -25.18
CA ASP A 35 -13.21 38.73 -23.74
C ASP A 35 -13.92 40.05 -23.37
N GLN A 36 -13.98 41.02 -24.29
CA GLN A 36 -14.62 42.32 -24.05
C GLN A 36 -16.06 42.38 -24.59
N PHE A 37 -16.33 41.69 -25.71
CA PHE A 37 -17.62 41.78 -26.42
C PHE A 37 -18.37 40.46 -26.49
N TRP A 38 -18.10 39.50 -25.59
CA TRP A 38 -18.80 38.22 -25.55
C TRP A 38 -20.34 38.35 -25.50
N PRO A 39 -20.98 39.37 -24.87
CA PRO A 39 -22.45 39.45 -24.88
C PRO A 39 -23.00 39.73 -26.29
N GLU A 40 -22.33 40.59 -27.07
CA GLU A 40 -22.75 40.89 -28.45
C GLU A 40 -22.53 39.69 -29.38
N ILE A 41 -21.50 38.89 -29.12
CA ILE A 41 -21.17 37.69 -29.91
C ILE A 41 -22.13 36.55 -29.56
N ALA A 42 -22.55 36.44 -28.30
CA ALA A 42 -23.50 35.43 -27.83
C ALA A 42 -24.85 35.51 -28.57
N ASP A 43 -25.32 36.73 -28.89
CA ASP A 43 -26.56 36.93 -29.68
C ASP A 43 -26.50 36.29 -31.07
N LYS A 44 -25.31 36.06 -31.62
CA LYS A 44 -25.11 35.42 -32.95
C LYS A 44 -24.39 34.07 -32.87
N LEU A 45 -24.40 33.41 -31.72
CA LEU A 45 -23.67 32.15 -31.51
C LEU A 45 -24.11 31.04 -32.49
N GLU A 46 -25.42 30.90 -32.74
CA GLU A 46 -25.98 29.92 -33.68
C GLU A 46 -25.40 30.04 -35.10
N ALA A 47 -25.09 31.27 -35.54
CA ALA A 47 -24.46 31.49 -36.85
C ALA A 47 -23.01 30.98 -36.87
N ILE A 48 -22.28 31.14 -35.76
CA ILE A 48 -20.90 30.65 -35.61
C ILE A 48 -20.88 29.13 -35.55
N GLU A 49 -21.85 28.50 -34.87
CA GLU A 49 -22.01 27.04 -34.84
C GLU A 49 -22.31 26.48 -36.23
N THR A 50 -23.17 27.15 -36.99
CA THR A 50 -23.46 26.75 -38.38
C THR A 50 -22.19 26.73 -39.23
N PHE A 51 -21.25 27.66 -39.02
CA PHE A 51 -19.96 27.66 -39.71
C PHE A 51 -19.04 26.52 -39.26
N TYR A 52 -19.14 26.09 -37.99
CA TYR A 52 -18.43 24.91 -37.53
C TYR A 52 -19.03 23.63 -38.12
N GLU A 53 -20.35 23.55 -38.29
CA GLU A 53 -21.03 22.39 -38.90
C GLU A 53 -20.80 22.27 -40.42
N ASP A 54 -20.47 23.36 -41.12
CA ASP A 54 -20.26 23.35 -42.58
C ASP A 54 -18.89 22.78 -43.00
N ASP A 55 -18.88 21.58 -43.57
CA ASP A 55 -17.68 20.90 -44.09
C ASP A 55 -16.93 21.64 -45.20
N HIS A 56 -17.57 22.56 -45.92
CA HIS A 56 -16.92 23.32 -47.00
C HIS A 56 -16.17 24.56 -46.51
N PHE A 57 -16.29 24.94 -45.23
CA PHE A 57 -15.62 26.12 -44.72
C PHE A 57 -14.14 25.83 -44.39
N PRO A 58 -13.17 26.61 -44.90
CA PRO A 58 -11.74 26.33 -44.65
C PRO A 58 -11.27 26.61 -43.22
N HIS A 59 -11.99 27.47 -42.47
CA HIS A 59 -11.57 27.97 -41.15
C HIS A 59 -12.52 27.53 -40.03
N ARG A 60 -13.07 26.31 -40.11
CA ARG A 60 -13.98 25.74 -39.10
C ARG A 60 -13.37 25.68 -37.71
N ASP A 61 -12.08 25.33 -37.65
CA ASP A 61 -11.32 25.27 -36.41
C ASP A 61 -11.33 26.62 -35.67
N LEU A 62 -11.34 27.73 -36.42
CA LEU A 62 -11.31 29.08 -35.86
C LEU A 62 -12.71 29.51 -35.40
N ALA A 63 -13.76 29.12 -36.13
CA ALA A 63 -15.14 29.27 -35.69
C ALA A 63 -15.40 28.50 -34.39
N ALA A 64 -14.91 27.26 -34.29
CA ALA A 64 -15.00 26.43 -33.10
C ALA A 64 -14.31 27.09 -31.89
N LEU A 65 -13.12 27.68 -32.09
CA LEU A 65 -12.38 28.39 -31.04
C LEU A 65 -13.09 29.65 -30.54
N VAL A 66 -13.70 30.42 -31.44
CA VAL A 66 -14.47 31.61 -31.05
C VAL A 66 -15.72 31.20 -30.29
N ALA A 67 -16.47 30.21 -30.79
CA ALA A 67 -17.65 29.69 -30.13
C ALA A 67 -17.31 29.13 -28.73
N SER A 68 -16.22 28.37 -28.60
CA SER A 68 -15.81 27.80 -27.31
C SER A 68 -15.43 28.86 -26.28
N LYS A 69 -14.84 29.99 -26.69
CA LYS A 69 -14.58 31.14 -25.80
C LYS A 69 -15.87 31.84 -25.36
N VAL A 70 -16.86 31.94 -26.24
CA VAL A 70 -18.17 32.51 -25.89
C VAL A 70 -18.90 31.62 -24.89
N TYR A 71 -18.93 30.30 -25.13
CA TYR A 71 -19.51 29.33 -24.19
C TYR A 71 -18.81 29.32 -22.83
N TYR A 72 -17.50 29.56 -22.79
CA TYR A 72 -16.78 29.74 -21.53
C TYR A 72 -17.30 30.94 -20.72
N HIS A 73 -17.53 32.09 -21.37
CA HIS A 73 -18.09 33.28 -20.71
C HIS A 73 -19.57 33.11 -20.35
N LEU A 74 -20.30 32.24 -21.04
CA LEU A 74 -21.67 31.82 -20.69
C LEU A 74 -21.72 30.77 -19.56
N GLU A 75 -20.56 30.37 -19.01
CA GLU A 75 -20.42 29.34 -17.98
C GLU A 75 -20.86 27.91 -18.41
N GLU A 76 -21.08 27.68 -19.71
CA GLU A 76 -21.44 26.39 -20.29
C GLU A 76 -20.19 25.61 -20.71
N TYR A 77 -19.46 25.09 -19.71
CA TYR A 77 -18.17 24.45 -19.92
C TYR A 77 -18.20 23.17 -20.76
N ASP A 78 -19.31 22.43 -20.76
CA ASP A 78 -19.42 21.16 -21.51
C ASP A 78 -19.45 21.39 -23.02
N GLU A 79 -20.19 22.41 -23.48
CA GLU A 79 -20.21 22.80 -24.90
C GLU A 79 -18.90 23.51 -25.28
N ALA A 80 -18.37 24.36 -24.39
CA ALA A 80 -17.06 24.98 -24.59
C ALA A 80 -15.96 23.92 -24.81
N LEU A 81 -15.98 22.82 -24.05
CA LEU A 81 -15.03 21.73 -24.19
C LEU A 81 -15.17 21.02 -25.55
N LYS A 82 -16.39 20.67 -25.97
CA LYS A 82 -16.61 19.98 -27.26
C LYS A 82 -16.09 20.81 -28.44
N LEU A 83 -16.38 22.11 -28.44
CA LEU A 83 -15.95 23.03 -29.50
C LEU A 83 -14.44 23.32 -29.43
N ALA A 84 -13.87 23.44 -28.22
CA ALA A 84 -12.42 23.60 -28.05
C ALA A 84 -11.63 22.38 -28.58
N LEU A 85 -12.18 21.18 -28.38
CA LEU A 85 -11.61 19.95 -28.95
C LEU A 85 -11.76 19.90 -30.47
N GLY A 86 -12.88 20.40 -31.00
CA GLY A 86 -13.11 20.58 -32.43
C GLY A 86 -12.11 21.53 -33.11
N ALA A 87 -11.62 22.55 -32.40
CA ALA A 87 -10.61 23.48 -32.89
C ALA A 87 -9.22 22.84 -33.08
N GLY A 88 -8.99 21.62 -32.57
CA GLY A 88 -7.83 20.78 -32.85
C GLY A 88 -6.47 21.44 -32.60
N LYS A 89 -5.84 21.91 -33.68
CA LYS A 89 -4.50 22.52 -33.67
C LYS A 89 -4.49 23.99 -33.28
N LEU A 90 -5.60 24.71 -33.48
CA LEU A 90 -5.70 26.13 -33.11
C LEU A 90 -5.86 26.32 -31.60
N PHE A 91 -6.30 25.27 -30.89
CA PHE A 91 -6.32 25.24 -29.43
C PHE A 91 -4.89 25.03 -28.87
N ASN A 92 -4.25 26.14 -28.51
CA ASN A 92 -2.88 26.15 -28.01
C ASN A 92 -2.83 25.87 -26.50
N LEU A 93 -2.48 24.63 -26.14
CA LEU A 93 -2.30 24.21 -24.74
C LEU A 93 -1.13 24.90 -24.01
N SER A 94 -0.25 25.58 -24.74
CA SER A 94 0.90 26.30 -24.17
C SER A 94 0.55 27.70 -23.67
N GLU A 95 -0.61 28.22 -24.07
CA GLU A 95 -1.07 29.54 -23.64
C GLU A 95 -1.50 29.47 -22.17
N ARG A 96 -0.97 30.38 -21.34
CA ARG A 96 -1.37 30.52 -19.94
C ARG A 96 -2.50 31.54 -19.81
N SER A 97 -3.66 31.19 -20.36
CA SER A 97 -4.89 31.97 -20.20
C SER A 97 -5.86 31.24 -19.27
N GLU A 98 -6.66 32.00 -18.52
CA GLU A 98 -7.69 31.45 -17.62
C GLU A 98 -8.66 30.53 -18.38
N TYR A 99 -8.97 30.89 -19.62
CA TYR A 99 -9.74 30.07 -20.55
C TYR A 99 -9.09 28.69 -20.77
N VAL A 100 -7.83 28.66 -21.21
CA VAL A 100 -7.14 27.41 -21.54
C VAL A 100 -6.97 26.54 -20.29
N GLU A 101 -6.61 27.11 -19.14
CA GLU A 101 -6.44 26.37 -17.89
C GLU A 101 -7.77 25.73 -17.44
N THR A 102 -8.88 26.47 -17.52
CA THR A 102 -10.20 25.96 -17.14
C THR A 102 -10.69 24.86 -18.07
N ILE A 103 -10.53 25.04 -19.39
CA ILE A 103 -10.94 24.02 -20.37
C ILE A 103 -10.07 22.76 -20.26
N ILE A 104 -8.77 22.90 -20.01
CA ILE A 104 -7.89 21.74 -19.76
C ILE A 104 -8.31 20.99 -18.50
N ALA A 105 -8.60 21.69 -17.40
CA ALA A 105 -9.06 21.07 -16.16
C ALA A 105 -10.35 20.27 -16.41
N LYS A 106 -11.34 20.88 -17.08
CA LYS A 106 -12.58 20.20 -17.48
C LYS A 106 -12.36 19.02 -18.41
N ALA A 107 -11.44 19.14 -19.37
CA ALA A 107 -11.08 18.05 -20.28
C ALA A 107 -10.50 16.84 -19.53
N ILE A 108 -9.63 17.11 -18.56
CA ILE A 108 -9.00 16.07 -17.73
C ILE A 108 -10.03 15.41 -16.82
N ASP A 109 -10.89 16.20 -16.16
CA ASP A 109 -11.94 15.68 -15.27
C ASP A 109 -12.90 14.73 -16.01
N GLU A 110 -13.39 15.16 -17.18
CA GLU A 110 -14.29 14.34 -18.01
C GLU A 110 -13.58 13.09 -18.53
N TYR A 111 -12.29 13.20 -18.89
CA TYR A 111 -11.50 12.04 -19.30
C TYR A 111 -11.26 11.05 -18.15
N ILE A 112 -10.97 11.52 -16.94
CA ILE A 112 -10.81 10.70 -15.72
C ILE A 112 -12.12 9.96 -15.42
N LYS A 113 -13.25 10.64 -15.54
CA LYS A 113 -14.58 10.06 -15.35
C LYS A 113 -14.84 8.93 -16.35
N GLN A 114 -14.64 9.18 -17.65
CA GLN A 114 -14.81 8.17 -18.70
C GLN A 114 -13.88 6.97 -18.52
N LYS A 115 -12.60 7.19 -18.16
CA LYS A 115 -11.64 6.11 -17.89
C LYS A 115 -11.98 5.32 -16.64
N THR A 116 -12.52 5.98 -15.61
CA THR A 116 -12.98 5.32 -14.39
C THR A 116 -14.16 4.40 -14.67
N GLU A 117 -15.17 4.90 -15.38
CA GLU A 117 -16.34 4.10 -15.80
C GLU A 117 -15.91 2.91 -16.67
N ASN A 118 -15.05 3.14 -17.66
CA ASN A 118 -14.55 2.08 -18.53
C ASN A 118 -13.75 1.00 -17.78
N PHE A 119 -12.96 1.38 -16.78
CA PHE A 119 -12.25 0.41 -15.96
C PHE A 119 -13.19 -0.43 -15.09
N ASP A 120 -14.26 0.17 -14.58
CA ASP A 120 -15.26 -0.56 -13.80
C ASP A 120 -16.07 -1.51 -14.71
N LEU A 121 -16.32 -1.13 -15.97
CA LEU A 121 -16.90 -1.99 -17.00
C LEU A 121 -15.96 -3.12 -17.41
N GLU A 122 -14.65 -2.86 -17.54
CA GLU A 122 -13.61 -3.86 -17.81
C GLU A 122 -13.58 -4.93 -16.72
N ILE A 123 -13.67 -4.53 -15.45
CA ILE A 123 -13.74 -5.47 -14.32
C ILE A 123 -15.03 -6.30 -14.34
N ALA A 124 -16.12 -5.71 -14.84
CA ALA A 124 -17.42 -6.38 -14.93
C ALA A 124 -17.60 -7.21 -16.23
N ASP A 125 -16.55 -7.37 -17.04
CA ASP A 125 -16.56 -8.03 -18.35
C ASP A 125 -17.67 -7.48 -19.29
N ARG A 126 -17.84 -6.14 -19.31
CA ARG A 126 -18.82 -5.43 -20.15
C ARG A 126 -18.14 -4.68 -21.29
N GLU A 127 -18.94 -4.34 -22.30
CA GLU A 127 -18.49 -3.51 -23.42
C GLU A 127 -18.06 -2.12 -22.94
N LEU A 128 -16.91 -1.65 -23.46
CA LEU A 128 -16.30 -0.38 -23.12
C LEU A 128 -16.98 0.76 -23.88
N ASN A 129 -17.14 1.92 -23.23
CA ASN A 129 -17.63 3.12 -23.90
C ASN A 129 -16.53 3.71 -24.80
N PRO A 130 -16.84 4.09 -26.06
CA PRO A 130 -15.86 4.69 -26.94
C PRO A 130 -15.46 6.08 -26.42
N ILE A 131 -14.18 6.24 -26.12
CA ILE A 131 -13.60 7.54 -25.77
C ILE A 131 -13.26 8.27 -27.05
N ARG A 132 -13.64 9.54 -27.15
CA ARG A 132 -13.32 10.37 -28.32
C ARG A 132 -11.81 10.64 -28.38
N LYS A 133 -11.23 10.56 -29.58
CA LYS A 133 -9.77 10.67 -29.76
C LYS A 133 -9.24 12.04 -29.37
N GLU A 134 -10.05 13.08 -29.52
CA GLU A 134 -9.68 14.46 -29.23
C GLU A 134 -9.42 14.66 -27.72
N HIS A 135 -10.21 14.01 -26.86
CA HIS A 135 -9.96 14.02 -25.40
C HIS A 135 -8.62 13.36 -25.07
N GLU A 136 -8.35 12.21 -25.67
CA GLU A 136 -7.09 11.49 -25.47
C GLU A 136 -5.88 12.30 -25.98
N ASP A 137 -6.02 13.00 -27.11
CA ASP A 137 -4.99 13.85 -27.69
C ASP A 137 -4.65 15.06 -26.81
N VAL A 138 -5.64 15.69 -26.15
CA VAL A 138 -5.38 16.78 -25.19
C VAL A 138 -4.61 16.27 -23.98
N VAL A 139 -5.04 15.16 -23.41
CA VAL A 139 -4.39 14.58 -22.23
C VAL A 139 -2.97 14.07 -22.56
N ASN A 140 -2.77 13.47 -23.74
CA ASN A 140 -1.44 13.06 -24.21
C ASN A 140 -0.50 14.26 -24.40
N ARG A 141 -1.00 15.36 -24.98
CA ARG A 141 -0.23 16.61 -25.10
C ARG A 141 0.12 17.19 -23.73
N MET A 142 -0.77 17.11 -22.75
CA MET A 142 -0.48 17.49 -21.37
C MET A 142 0.60 16.60 -20.73
N PHE A 143 0.56 15.29 -20.94
CA PHE A 143 1.62 14.39 -20.48
C PHE A 143 2.98 14.73 -21.11
N GLN A 144 3.02 15.00 -22.42
CA GLN A 144 4.25 15.44 -23.09
C GLN A 144 4.78 16.73 -22.50
N ARG A 145 3.90 17.71 -22.26
CA ARG A 145 4.28 18.96 -21.59
C ARG A 145 4.85 18.72 -20.18
N CYS A 146 4.22 17.86 -19.38
CA CYS A 146 4.75 17.50 -18.06
C CYS A 146 6.13 16.82 -18.14
N LEU A 147 6.38 16.01 -19.17
CA LEU A 147 7.68 15.40 -19.42
C LEU A 147 8.73 16.45 -19.80
N ASP A 148 8.38 17.39 -20.67
CA ASP A 148 9.27 18.49 -21.11
C ASP A 148 9.60 19.45 -19.97
N ASP A 149 8.60 19.78 -19.14
CA ASP A 149 8.72 20.62 -17.94
C ASP A 149 9.41 19.90 -16.76
N LYS A 150 9.75 18.61 -16.91
CA LYS A 150 10.36 17.74 -15.88
C LYS A 150 9.53 17.63 -14.59
N GLN A 151 8.22 17.81 -14.69
CA GLN A 151 7.28 17.70 -13.58
C GLN A 151 6.77 16.25 -13.44
N PHE A 152 7.68 15.33 -13.12
CA PHE A 152 7.36 13.89 -13.10
C PHE A 152 6.37 13.51 -11.99
N GLN A 153 6.40 14.16 -10.83
CA GLN A 153 5.48 13.88 -9.72
C GLN A 153 4.02 14.19 -10.10
N GLN A 154 3.80 15.36 -10.69
CA GLN A 154 2.49 15.78 -11.21
C GLN A 154 2.03 14.85 -12.34
N GLY A 155 2.92 14.51 -13.26
CA GLY A 155 2.64 13.56 -14.34
C GLY A 155 2.21 12.18 -13.85
N VAL A 156 2.87 11.66 -12.82
CA VAL A 156 2.47 10.39 -12.16
C VAL A 156 1.11 10.52 -11.49
N GLY A 157 0.84 11.63 -10.79
CA GLY A 157 -0.47 11.89 -10.17
C GLY A 157 -1.61 11.86 -11.20
N MET A 158 -1.46 12.64 -12.28
CA MET A 158 -2.42 12.67 -13.38
C MET A 158 -2.59 11.29 -14.06
N ALA A 159 -1.49 10.56 -14.26
CA ALA A 159 -1.54 9.24 -14.88
C ALA A 159 -2.25 8.20 -14.02
N LEU A 160 -2.09 8.28 -12.69
CA LEU A 160 -2.82 7.45 -11.72
C LEU A 160 -4.32 7.79 -11.72
N GLU A 161 -4.69 9.07 -11.76
CA GLU A 161 -6.10 9.50 -11.86
C GLU A 161 -6.75 9.05 -13.16
N CYS A 162 -6.02 9.14 -14.28
CA CYS A 162 -6.47 8.66 -15.60
C CYS A 162 -6.53 7.11 -15.71
N ARG A 163 -6.12 6.38 -14.67
CA ARG A 163 -5.98 4.91 -14.65
C ARG A 163 -5.09 4.35 -15.78
N ARG A 164 -4.08 5.11 -16.23
CA ARG A 164 -3.17 4.73 -17.34
C ARG A 164 -1.80 4.27 -16.83
N LEU A 165 -1.66 2.97 -16.65
CA LEU A 165 -0.45 2.33 -16.13
C LEU A 165 0.76 2.45 -17.07
N ASP A 166 0.53 2.48 -18.39
CA ASP A 166 1.59 2.60 -19.38
C ASP A 166 2.36 3.92 -19.23
N ILE A 167 1.60 5.00 -18.99
CA ILE A 167 2.15 6.34 -18.80
C ILE A 167 2.84 6.46 -17.45
N VAL A 168 2.28 5.86 -16.39
CA VAL A 168 2.97 5.78 -15.08
C VAL A 168 4.34 5.14 -15.24
N ARG A 169 4.43 4.01 -15.96
CA ARG A 169 5.71 3.34 -16.25
C ARG A 169 6.66 4.27 -17.01
N GLU A 170 6.17 4.95 -18.03
CA GLU A 170 6.96 5.88 -18.84
C GLU A 170 7.54 7.04 -18.01
N PHE A 171 6.72 7.67 -17.16
CA PHE A 171 7.17 8.74 -16.27
C PHE A 171 8.25 8.25 -15.29
N ILE A 172 8.08 7.06 -14.72
CA ILE A 172 9.06 6.47 -13.80
C ILE A 172 10.41 6.27 -14.50
N LEU A 173 10.40 5.63 -15.68
CA LEU A 173 11.64 5.32 -16.41
C LEU A 173 12.36 6.56 -16.96
N LYS A 174 11.63 7.63 -17.32
CA LYS A 174 12.22 8.86 -17.86
C LYS A 174 12.70 9.86 -16.81
N SER A 175 12.29 9.72 -15.56
CA SER A 175 12.50 10.72 -14.49
C SER A 175 13.97 10.92 -14.06
N GLY A 176 14.88 10.03 -14.45
CA GLY A 176 16.29 10.06 -14.03
C GLY A 176 16.51 9.64 -12.56
N ASP A 177 15.52 9.85 -11.68
CA ASP A 177 15.48 9.42 -10.28
C ASP A 177 14.33 8.42 -10.06
N VAL A 178 14.58 7.18 -10.49
CA VAL A 178 13.63 6.06 -10.39
C VAL A 178 13.27 5.74 -8.94
N PRO A 179 14.20 5.66 -7.97
CA PRO A 179 13.88 5.30 -6.58
C PRO A 179 12.91 6.28 -5.91
N LEU A 180 13.15 7.59 -6.03
CA LEU A 180 12.31 8.60 -5.38
C LEU A 180 10.87 8.59 -5.93
N LEU A 181 10.75 8.45 -7.25
CA LEU A 181 9.44 8.48 -7.90
C LEU A 181 8.64 7.19 -7.66
N LEU A 182 9.33 6.06 -7.49
CA LEU A 182 8.71 4.80 -7.06
C LEU A 182 8.15 4.89 -5.64
N GLU A 183 8.90 5.48 -4.70
CA GLU A 183 8.42 5.70 -3.33
C GLU A 183 7.20 6.63 -3.32
N TYR A 184 7.26 7.72 -4.10
CA TYR A 184 6.12 8.64 -4.27
C TYR A 184 4.89 7.92 -4.86
N CYS A 185 5.08 7.11 -5.89
CA CYS A 185 4.00 6.36 -6.52
C CYS A 185 3.39 5.33 -5.55
N GLN A 186 4.23 4.62 -4.80
CA GLN A 186 3.79 3.68 -3.77
C GLN A 186 2.98 4.40 -2.69
N LYS A 187 3.49 5.49 -2.11
CA LYS A 187 2.76 6.28 -1.11
C LYS A 187 1.40 6.74 -1.64
N THR A 188 1.37 7.29 -2.85
CA THR A 188 0.14 7.76 -3.50
C THR A 188 -0.84 6.61 -3.73
N ALA A 189 -0.36 5.42 -4.10
CA ALA A 189 -1.19 4.24 -4.26
C ALA A 189 -1.83 3.76 -2.94
N LEU A 190 -1.16 3.99 -1.80
CA LEU A 190 -1.66 3.62 -0.48
C LEU A 190 -2.59 4.67 0.14
N THR A 191 -2.36 5.96 -0.10
CA THR A 191 -3.14 7.04 0.52
C THR A 191 -4.32 7.51 -0.31
N THR A 192 -4.16 7.56 -1.63
CA THR A 192 -5.08 8.29 -2.52
C THR A 192 -6.02 7.34 -3.27
N ILE A 193 -5.57 6.13 -3.60
CA ILE A 193 -6.38 5.18 -4.39
C ILE A 193 -7.40 4.47 -3.49
N THR A 194 -8.67 4.74 -3.75
CA THR A 194 -9.82 4.14 -3.04
C THR A 194 -10.16 2.73 -3.55
N SER A 195 -10.09 2.49 -4.87
CA SER A 195 -10.44 1.20 -5.48
C SER A 195 -9.38 0.12 -5.20
N LYS A 196 -9.79 -0.99 -4.55
CA LYS A 196 -8.90 -2.15 -4.29
C LYS A 196 -8.38 -2.75 -5.60
N ALA A 197 -9.24 -2.93 -6.61
CA ALA A 197 -8.85 -3.56 -7.87
C ALA A 197 -7.80 -2.73 -8.64
N PHE A 198 -8.00 -1.41 -8.71
CA PHE A 198 -7.01 -0.53 -9.34
C PHE A 198 -5.71 -0.47 -8.54
N ARG A 199 -5.79 -0.35 -7.21
CA ARG A 199 -4.61 -0.40 -6.32
C ARG A 199 -3.81 -1.69 -6.52
N THR A 200 -4.47 -2.84 -6.67
CA THR A 200 -3.81 -4.12 -6.99
C THR A 200 -3.02 -4.05 -8.30
N LYS A 201 -3.63 -3.56 -9.40
CA LYS A 201 -2.94 -3.42 -10.69
C LYS A 201 -1.74 -2.45 -10.62
N VAL A 202 -1.88 -1.34 -9.88
CA VAL A 202 -0.78 -0.38 -9.66
C VAL A 202 0.37 -1.02 -8.87
N LEU A 203 0.08 -1.75 -7.79
CA LEU A 203 1.11 -2.44 -7.00
C LEU A 203 1.81 -3.53 -7.81
N GLN A 204 1.10 -4.26 -8.67
CA GLN A 204 1.69 -5.23 -9.61
C GLN A 204 2.67 -4.54 -10.57
N LEU A 205 2.29 -3.40 -11.16
CA LEU A 205 3.18 -2.60 -11.99
C LEU A 205 4.45 -2.17 -11.22
N LEU A 206 4.29 -1.70 -9.99
CA LEU A 206 5.42 -1.28 -9.16
C LEU A 206 6.36 -2.44 -8.85
N ILE A 207 5.84 -3.64 -8.56
CA ILE A 207 6.65 -4.85 -8.34
C ILE A 207 7.47 -5.19 -9.58
N GLU A 208 6.88 -5.12 -10.77
CA GLU A 208 7.61 -5.35 -12.03
C GLU A 208 8.77 -4.35 -12.20
N ILE A 209 8.52 -3.07 -11.91
CA ILE A 209 9.55 -2.03 -12.02
C ILE A 209 10.64 -2.24 -10.97
N TYR A 210 10.28 -2.52 -9.71
CA TYR A 210 11.25 -2.82 -8.65
C TYR A 210 12.12 -4.04 -8.99
N ASN A 211 11.54 -5.09 -9.59
CA ASN A 211 12.30 -6.27 -10.01
C ASN A 211 13.28 -5.99 -11.17
N SER A 212 12.94 -5.04 -12.04
CA SER A 212 13.80 -4.58 -13.15
C SER A 212 14.91 -3.62 -12.72
N SER A 213 14.77 -2.97 -11.56
CA SER A 213 15.77 -2.04 -11.02
C SER A 213 17.02 -2.78 -10.52
N ALA A 214 18.19 -2.16 -10.74
CA ALA A 214 19.48 -2.69 -10.28
C ALA A 214 19.63 -2.65 -8.75
N GLU A 215 19.09 -1.60 -8.11
CA GLU A 215 19.00 -1.50 -6.66
C GLU A 215 17.59 -1.88 -6.23
N ARG A 216 17.44 -3.11 -5.72
CA ARG A 216 16.17 -3.63 -5.24
C ARG A 216 15.91 -3.10 -3.83
N ASN A 217 14.89 -2.25 -3.70
CA ASN A 217 14.38 -1.88 -2.39
C ASN A 217 13.48 -3.00 -1.86
N TYR A 218 14.08 -3.93 -1.13
CA TYR A 218 13.38 -5.09 -0.56
C TYR A 218 12.24 -4.69 0.40
N ASN A 219 12.38 -3.58 1.13
CA ASN A 219 11.34 -3.10 2.05
C ASN A 219 10.08 -2.69 1.27
N ALA A 220 10.25 -1.87 0.23
CA ALA A 220 9.14 -1.42 -0.61
C ALA A 220 8.46 -2.60 -1.32
N LEU A 221 9.25 -3.56 -1.80
CA LEU A 221 8.79 -4.76 -2.49
C LEU A 221 7.97 -5.66 -1.56
N CYS A 222 8.48 -5.94 -0.35
CA CYS A 222 7.76 -6.69 0.67
C CYS A 222 6.47 -5.98 1.10
N LEU A 223 6.48 -4.66 1.25
CA LEU A 223 5.27 -3.88 1.55
C LEU A 223 4.22 -4.02 0.44
N CYS A 224 4.63 -3.97 -0.84
CA CYS A 224 3.72 -4.22 -1.96
C CYS A 224 3.09 -5.62 -1.88
N HIS A 225 3.90 -6.68 -1.66
CA HIS A 225 3.39 -8.04 -1.56
C HIS A 225 2.55 -8.32 -0.32
N PHE A 226 2.86 -7.64 0.80
CA PHE A 226 2.07 -7.66 2.03
C PHE A 226 0.66 -7.12 1.77
N ILE A 227 0.56 -5.97 1.10
CA ILE A 227 -0.73 -5.33 0.78
C ILE A 227 -1.52 -6.12 -0.27
N LEU A 228 -0.82 -6.84 -1.15
CA LEU A 228 -1.41 -7.81 -2.07
C LEU A 228 -1.80 -9.15 -1.43
N GLU A 229 -1.58 -9.32 -0.11
CA GLU A 229 -1.89 -10.53 0.64
C GLU A 229 -1.22 -11.79 0.04
N SER A 230 0.02 -11.64 -0.44
CA SER A 230 0.76 -12.70 -1.13
C SER A 230 1.94 -13.24 -0.28
N PRO A 231 1.69 -14.13 0.71
CA PRO A 231 2.72 -14.57 1.65
C PRO A 231 3.84 -15.38 0.99
N ALA A 232 3.54 -16.13 -0.08
CA ALA A 232 4.53 -16.92 -0.81
C ALA A 232 5.67 -16.05 -1.38
N HIS A 233 5.35 -14.93 -2.02
CA HIS A 233 6.35 -14.03 -2.59
C HIS A 233 7.19 -13.35 -1.51
N VAL A 234 6.58 -12.96 -0.38
CA VAL A 234 7.35 -12.42 0.77
C VAL A 234 8.32 -13.45 1.32
N ALA A 235 7.92 -14.73 1.39
CA ALA A 235 8.80 -15.81 1.82
C ALA A 235 9.98 -16.01 0.87
N GLU A 236 9.75 -15.96 -0.44
CA GLU A 236 10.81 -16.04 -1.46
C GLU A 236 11.80 -14.89 -1.36
N ILE A 237 11.32 -13.67 -1.11
CA ILE A 237 12.17 -12.49 -0.92
C ILE A 237 13.02 -12.64 0.34
N LEU A 238 12.40 -13.01 1.46
CA LEU A 238 13.13 -13.26 2.70
C LEU A 238 14.17 -14.37 2.51
N LYS A 239 13.81 -15.48 1.86
CA LYS A 239 14.74 -16.56 1.54
C LYS A 239 15.92 -16.06 0.70
N THR A 240 15.65 -15.25 -0.32
CA THR A 240 16.70 -14.64 -1.15
C THR A 240 17.66 -13.78 -0.31
N LEU A 241 17.14 -13.03 0.67
CA LEU A 241 17.94 -12.24 1.61
C LEU A 241 18.72 -13.09 2.62
N LEU A 242 18.21 -14.25 3.02
CA LEU A 242 18.94 -15.20 3.87
C LEU A 242 20.04 -15.94 3.10
N ASP A 243 19.82 -16.24 1.82
CA ASP A 243 20.78 -16.94 0.98
C ASP A 243 21.96 -16.05 0.58
N SER A 244 21.76 -14.72 0.56
CA SER A 244 22.82 -13.74 0.43
C SER A 244 23.86 -13.86 1.56
N ASN A 245 25.14 -13.96 1.20
CA ASN A 245 26.25 -14.02 2.18
C ASN A 245 26.62 -12.64 2.79
N LYS A 246 25.72 -11.65 2.68
CA LYS A 246 25.93 -10.29 3.19
C LYS A 246 25.20 -10.10 4.50
N LYS A 247 25.91 -9.64 5.54
CA LYS A 247 25.32 -9.32 6.85
C LYS A 247 24.25 -8.23 6.77
N ASP A 248 24.42 -7.29 5.85
CA ASP A 248 23.48 -6.19 5.63
C ASP A 248 22.11 -6.70 5.13
N ASP A 249 22.11 -7.73 4.27
CA ASP A 249 20.88 -8.31 3.71
C ASP A 249 20.07 -9.04 4.82
N PHE A 250 20.75 -9.70 5.76
CA PHE A 250 20.11 -10.30 6.93
C PHE A 250 19.50 -9.25 7.87
N LEU A 251 20.17 -8.10 8.05
CA LEU A 251 19.65 -6.98 8.83
C LEU A 251 18.38 -6.41 8.19
N VAL A 252 18.38 -6.26 6.86
CA VAL A 252 17.19 -5.84 6.09
C VAL A 252 16.06 -6.86 6.25
N ALA A 253 16.35 -8.16 6.18
CA ALA A 253 15.34 -9.21 6.42
C ALA A 253 14.75 -9.12 7.84
N CYS A 254 15.57 -8.89 8.86
CA CYS A 254 15.11 -8.66 10.23
C CYS A 254 14.21 -7.43 10.31
N GLN A 255 14.57 -6.33 9.65
CA GLN A 255 13.77 -5.10 9.64
C GLN A 255 12.41 -5.33 8.99
N ILE A 256 12.37 -5.99 7.82
CA ILE A 256 11.13 -6.38 7.16
C ILE A 256 10.27 -7.25 8.09
N ALA A 257 10.88 -8.22 8.78
CA ALA A 257 10.14 -9.08 9.70
C ALA A 257 9.52 -8.31 10.87
N PHE A 258 10.23 -7.34 11.46
CA PHE A 258 9.66 -6.47 12.49
C PHE A 258 8.54 -5.59 11.94
N ASP A 259 8.72 -5.01 10.75
CA ASP A 259 7.71 -4.17 10.11
C ASP A 259 6.45 -4.97 9.77
N LEU A 260 6.58 -6.22 9.32
CA LEU A 260 5.47 -7.12 9.06
C LEU A 260 4.70 -7.45 10.34
N VAL A 261 5.40 -7.82 11.42
CA VAL A 261 4.77 -8.13 12.72
C VAL A 261 4.03 -6.93 13.30
N ASN A 262 4.60 -5.72 13.15
CA ASN A 262 3.96 -4.50 13.64
C ASN A 262 2.71 -4.12 12.84
N ASN A 263 2.69 -4.42 11.55
CA ASN A 263 1.57 -4.11 10.65
C ASN A 263 0.59 -5.30 10.44
N ASP A 264 0.84 -6.45 11.07
CA ASP A 264 0.17 -7.72 10.75
C ASP A 264 -1.36 -7.64 10.91
N HIS A 265 -2.08 -8.19 9.94
CA HIS A 265 -3.50 -8.55 10.09
C HIS A 265 -3.57 -9.97 10.65
N PRO A 266 -4.55 -10.34 11.50
CA PRO A 266 -4.58 -11.66 12.13
C PRO A 266 -4.41 -12.80 11.12
N GLY A 267 -3.22 -13.41 11.15
CA GLY A 267 -2.88 -14.65 10.45
C GLY A 267 -1.94 -14.53 9.24
N PHE A 268 -1.54 -13.33 8.78
CA PHE A 268 -0.59 -13.24 7.64
C PHE A 268 0.80 -13.74 8.04
N CYS A 269 1.33 -13.31 9.19
CA CYS A 269 2.60 -13.86 9.70
C CYS A 269 2.52 -15.37 9.95
N ASP A 270 1.39 -15.89 10.44
CA ASP A 270 1.19 -17.34 10.61
C ASP A 270 1.18 -18.10 9.27
N GLN A 271 0.61 -17.51 8.21
CA GLN A 271 0.65 -18.09 6.87
C GLN A 271 2.07 -18.04 6.28
N LEU A 272 2.79 -16.93 6.51
CA LEU A 272 4.19 -16.78 6.10
C LEU A 272 5.08 -17.83 6.77
N LEU A 273 4.87 -18.09 8.07
CA LEU A 273 5.60 -19.13 8.81
C LEU A 273 5.29 -20.56 8.36
N ARG A 274 4.13 -20.80 7.74
CA ARG A 274 3.75 -22.10 7.15
C ARG A 274 4.25 -22.27 5.72
N SER A 275 4.75 -21.21 5.08
CA SER A 275 5.21 -21.27 3.70
C SER A 275 6.51 -22.06 3.56
N GLU A 276 6.65 -22.75 2.42
CA GLU A 276 7.76 -23.67 2.14
C GLU A 276 9.15 -23.02 2.20
N GLY A 277 9.24 -21.70 2.01
CA GLY A 277 10.50 -20.95 2.03
C GLY A 277 11.09 -20.69 3.42
N LEU A 278 10.27 -20.75 4.48
CA LEU A 278 10.65 -20.45 5.86
C LEU A 278 10.42 -21.63 6.82
N CYS A 279 9.96 -22.77 6.29
CA CYS A 279 9.92 -24.02 7.04
C CYS A 279 11.35 -24.45 7.38
N LEU A 280 11.57 -24.78 8.66
CA LEU A 280 12.76 -25.53 9.04
C LEU A 280 12.73 -26.86 8.27
N PRO A 281 13.85 -27.35 7.72
CA PRO A 281 13.91 -28.75 7.32
C PRO A 281 13.49 -29.57 8.54
N GLU A 282 12.49 -30.44 8.38
CA GLU A 282 12.02 -31.27 9.48
C GLU A 282 13.23 -31.93 10.14
N PRO A 283 13.38 -31.86 11.48
CA PRO A 283 14.29 -32.78 12.12
C PRO A 283 13.82 -34.18 11.71
N LYS A 284 14.69 -34.95 11.03
CA LYS A 284 14.43 -36.37 10.73
C LYS A 284 13.79 -36.98 11.98
N PRO A 285 12.64 -37.64 11.88
CA PRO A 285 11.88 -38.07 13.04
C PRO A 285 12.82 -38.82 13.98
N ALA A 286 12.97 -38.28 15.19
CA ALA A 286 13.69 -38.95 16.25
C ALA A 286 13.06 -40.34 16.40
N VAL A 287 13.85 -41.38 16.11
CA VAL A 287 13.47 -42.76 16.36
C VAL A 287 13.01 -42.83 17.82
N GLU A 288 11.75 -43.16 17.99
CA GLU A 288 11.07 -43.26 19.28
C GLU A 288 11.89 -44.18 20.21
N VAL A 289 12.58 -43.59 21.17
CA VAL A 289 13.00 -44.32 22.37
C VAL A 289 11.73 -44.48 23.20
N THR A 290 11.07 -45.62 23.01
CA THR A 290 9.95 -46.06 23.84
C THR A 290 10.44 -46.31 25.26
N ALA A 291 10.26 -45.31 26.12
CA ALA A 291 10.28 -45.50 27.56
C ALA A 291 9.08 -46.38 27.94
N SER A 292 9.35 -47.63 28.32
CA SER A 292 8.35 -48.52 28.90
C SER A 292 8.19 -48.16 30.38
N THR A 293 7.07 -47.52 30.72
CA THR A 293 6.56 -47.39 32.09
C THR A 293 5.79 -48.64 32.50
N GLU A 294 5.90 -48.97 33.79
CA GLU A 294 5.35 -50.10 34.56
C GLU A 294 3.89 -50.53 34.24
N PRO A 295 3.52 -51.80 34.51
CA PRO A 295 2.15 -52.18 34.74
C PRO A 295 1.82 -52.26 36.25
N ALA A 296 0.73 -51.62 36.65
CA ALA A 296 0.10 -51.80 37.95
C ALA A 296 -0.82 -53.04 37.94
N GLY A 297 -0.81 -53.82 39.02
CA GLY A 297 -1.78 -54.88 39.29
C GLY A 297 -1.86 -55.18 40.79
N ALA A 298 -3.06 -55.08 41.36
CA ALA A 298 -3.33 -55.24 42.80
C ALA A 298 -3.76 -56.68 43.18
N ASP A 299 -3.29 -57.07 44.38
CA ASP A 299 -3.80 -58.01 45.39
C ASP A 299 -4.16 -59.48 45.06
N ALA A 300 -3.43 -60.42 45.69
CA ALA A 300 -3.92 -61.26 46.79
C ALA A 300 -2.82 -62.12 47.47
N SER A 301 -2.94 -62.21 48.80
CA SER A 301 -2.14 -62.90 49.84
C SER A 301 -1.81 -64.40 49.65
N ALA A 302 -0.60 -64.85 50.05
CA ALA A 302 -0.34 -65.67 51.25
C ALA A 302 0.94 -66.56 51.19
N ALA A 303 1.75 -66.45 52.27
CA ALA A 303 2.52 -67.49 52.97
C ALA A 303 3.88 -68.05 52.45
N ALA A 304 4.90 -67.77 53.29
CA ALA A 304 5.93 -68.66 53.86
C ALA A 304 7.22 -69.00 53.07
N GLY A 305 8.37 -68.73 53.73
CA GLY A 305 9.42 -69.73 53.91
C GLY A 305 10.83 -69.47 53.35
N ASN A 306 11.68 -68.85 54.18
CA ASN A 306 13.11 -69.11 54.45
C ASN A 306 14.14 -69.51 53.36
N GLU A 307 15.25 -68.74 53.43
CA GLU A 307 16.67 -69.15 53.53
C GLU A 307 17.45 -69.72 52.32
N ALA A 308 18.49 -68.96 51.96
CA ALA A 308 19.92 -69.33 51.98
C ALA A 308 20.72 -69.29 50.66
N THR A 309 21.87 -68.63 50.79
CA THR A 309 23.21 -68.91 50.19
C THR A 309 23.51 -68.58 48.71
N ALA A 310 24.43 -67.63 48.54
CA ALA A 310 25.41 -67.51 47.44
C ALA A 310 26.59 -68.51 47.66
N PRO A 311 27.71 -68.54 46.89
CA PRO A 311 28.12 -67.85 45.64
C PRO A 311 28.93 -68.75 44.64
N ALA A 312 29.62 -68.11 43.66
CA ALA A 312 30.86 -68.55 42.95
C ALA A 312 30.73 -69.56 41.79
N ALA A 313 31.55 -69.59 40.72
CA ALA A 313 32.61 -68.74 40.16
C ALA A 313 33.03 -69.29 38.77
N GLU A 314 33.58 -68.39 37.94
CA GLU A 314 34.72 -68.57 37.01
C GLU A 314 34.71 -69.47 35.74
N GLU A 315 35.55 -69.00 34.80
CA GLU A 315 36.14 -69.61 33.58
C GLU A 315 35.29 -69.68 32.30
N ALA A 316 35.83 -69.57 31.09
CA ALA A 316 37.03 -68.98 30.50
C ALA A 316 36.79 -69.06 28.97
N THR A 317 37.22 -68.05 28.22
CA THR A 317 37.18 -67.96 26.74
C THR A 317 37.98 -69.09 26.05
N PRO A 318 37.72 -69.45 24.78
CA PRO A 318 38.38 -68.73 23.67
C PRO A 318 37.51 -68.52 22.41
N ALA A 319 37.76 -67.40 21.73
CA ALA A 319 37.29 -67.09 20.39
C ALA A 319 37.95 -67.99 19.31
N PRO A 320 37.36 -68.06 18.10
CA PRO A 320 38.02 -67.42 16.97
C PRO A 320 37.08 -66.59 16.08
N ALA A 321 37.66 -65.53 15.54
CA ALA A 321 37.12 -64.40 14.78
C ALA A 321 36.74 -64.75 13.31
N PRO A 322 36.57 -63.77 12.39
CA PRO A 322 35.59 -62.66 12.31
C PRO A 322 34.88 -62.63 10.94
N VAL A 323 33.71 -61.98 10.84
CA VAL A 323 33.12 -61.55 9.55
C VAL A 323 32.61 -60.11 9.77
N PRO A 324 32.81 -59.20 8.80
CA PRO A 324 33.20 -57.82 9.05
C PRO A 324 32.05 -56.92 9.53
N ALA A 325 32.36 -56.08 10.52
CA ALA A 325 31.57 -54.92 10.88
C ALA A 325 31.68 -53.86 9.77
N GLU A 326 30.54 -53.43 9.25
CA GLU A 326 30.41 -52.17 8.51
C GLU A 326 30.78 -51.02 9.46
N GLU A 327 31.78 -50.24 9.02
CA GLU A 327 32.15 -48.95 9.59
C GLU A 327 31.06 -47.89 9.33
N PRO A 328 31.04 -46.81 10.12
CA PRO A 328 29.85 -46.02 10.41
C PRO A 328 29.44 -45.12 9.24
N GLU A 329 28.13 -44.99 9.02
CA GLU A 329 27.61 -43.91 8.17
C GLU A 329 28.00 -42.56 8.80
N ALA A 330 28.85 -41.84 8.07
CA ALA A 330 29.30 -40.51 8.41
C ALA A 330 28.12 -39.55 8.62
N GLU A 331 28.03 -38.97 9.81
CA GLU A 331 27.31 -37.71 10.01
C GLU A 331 27.86 -36.70 9.00
N ALA A 332 27.00 -36.24 8.08
CA ALA A 332 27.34 -35.16 7.17
C ALA A 332 27.69 -33.93 8.03
N VAL A 333 28.98 -33.58 8.10
CA VAL A 333 29.45 -32.35 8.73
C VAL A 333 28.84 -31.19 7.94
N LYS A 334 27.76 -30.61 8.45
CA LYS A 334 27.18 -29.36 7.93
C LYS A 334 28.30 -28.32 7.91
N THR A 335 28.42 -27.61 6.79
CA THR A 335 29.45 -26.57 6.63
C THR A 335 29.18 -25.45 7.65
N GLU A 336 30.21 -24.77 8.18
CA GLU A 336 30.02 -23.67 9.14
C GLU A 336 29.02 -22.61 8.64
N GLU A 337 29.00 -22.37 7.32
CA GLU A 337 28.05 -21.46 6.65
C GLU A 337 26.59 -21.96 6.70
N GLU A 338 26.35 -23.27 6.61
CA GLU A 338 24.99 -23.84 6.68
C GLU A 338 24.43 -23.75 8.10
N LEU A 339 25.29 -23.93 9.10
CA LEU A 339 24.94 -23.79 10.52
C LEU A 339 24.62 -22.32 10.87
N GLU A 340 25.32 -21.35 10.29
CA GLU A 340 25.04 -19.93 10.49
C GLU A 340 23.72 -19.52 9.82
N LYS A 341 23.42 -20.05 8.63
CA LYS A 341 22.14 -19.86 7.94
C LYS A 341 20.97 -20.42 8.73
N GLU A 342 21.12 -21.62 9.29
CA GLU A 342 20.09 -22.26 10.14
C GLU A 342 19.78 -21.39 11.37
N LYS A 343 20.81 -20.86 12.04
CA LYS A 343 20.65 -19.91 13.17
C LYS A 343 19.98 -18.60 12.76
N ASN A 344 20.31 -18.06 11.59
CA ASN A 344 19.71 -16.83 11.08
C ASN A 344 18.22 -17.04 10.73
N LEU A 345 17.87 -18.19 10.18
CA LEU A 345 16.48 -18.58 9.92
C LEU A 345 15.68 -18.75 11.22
N GLU A 346 16.25 -19.42 12.23
CA GLU A 346 15.62 -19.55 13.55
C GLU A 346 15.33 -18.18 14.18
N ARG A 347 16.30 -17.24 14.11
CA ARG A 347 16.14 -15.87 14.60
C ARG A 347 15.02 -15.14 13.85
N LEU A 348 15.00 -15.23 12.52
CA LEU A 348 13.98 -14.57 11.72
C LEU A 348 12.58 -15.13 12.04
N ARG A 349 12.45 -16.44 12.20
CA ARG A 349 11.20 -17.10 12.62
C ARG A 349 10.75 -16.65 14.01
N LEU A 350 11.69 -16.49 14.94
CA LEU A 350 11.39 -15.98 16.28
C LEU A 350 10.88 -14.53 16.24
N ILE A 351 11.42 -13.69 15.34
CA ILE A 351 10.92 -12.33 15.10
C ILE A 351 9.52 -12.38 14.51
N LEU A 352 9.31 -13.12 13.41
CA LEU A 352 8.02 -13.27 12.72
C LEU A 352 6.92 -13.87 13.60
N SER A 353 7.28 -14.64 14.63
CA SER A 353 6.31 -15.16 15.60
C SER A 353 5.72 -14.10 16.55
N GLY A 354 6.23 -12.87 16.51
CA GLY A 354 5.81 -11.77 17.39
C GLY A 354 6.36 -11.86 18.82
N LYS A 355 6.76 -13.05 19.30
CA LYS A 355 7.25 -13.27 20.66
C LYS A 355 8.40 -12.34 21.04
N THR A 356 9.37 -12.17 20.14
CA THR A 356 10.51 -11.26 20.36
C THR A 356 10.07 -9.83 20.61
N SER A 357 9.11 -9.33 19.81
CA SER A 357 8.59 -7.96 19.95
C SER A 357 7.88 -7.79 21.29
N THR A 358 7.03 -8.76 21.66
CA THR A 358 6.34 -8.78 22.96
C THR A 358 7.31 -8.80 24.14
N ASP A 359 8.33 -9.65 24.10
CA ASP A 359 9.31 -9.78 25.18
C ASP A 359 10.14 -8.50 25.35
N LEU A 360 10.58 -7.90 24.25
CA LEU A 360 11.31 -6.62 24.28
C LEU A 360 10.43 -5.49 24.79
N HIS A 361 9.17 -5.43 24.37
CA HIS A 361 8.21 -4.44 24.83
C HIS A 361 7.93 -4.58 26.34
N LEU A 362 7.75 -5.80 26.83
CA LEU A 362 7.58 -6.12 28.24
C LEU A 362 8.81 -5.69 29.06
N GLN A 363 10.01 -6.01 28.60
CA GLN A 363 11.25 -5.60 29.27
C GLN A 363 11.42 -4.09 29.31
N PHE A 364 11.06 -3.39 28.23
CA PHE A 364 11.10 -1.94 28.17
C PHE A 364 10.14 -1.32 29.20
N LEU A 365 8.88 -1.76 29.20
CA LEU A 365 7.85 -1.26 30.11
C LEU A 365 8.19 -1.56 31.58
N TYR A 366 8.71 -2.75 31.86
CA TYR A 366 9.15 -3.13 33.21
C TYR A 366 10.30 -2.25 33.71
N ARG A 367 11.35 -2.06 32.91
CA ARG A 367 12.55 -1.29 33.31
C ARG A 367 12.30 0.21 33.38
N ASN A 368 11.50 0.74 32.45
CA ASN A 368 11.20 2.16 32.35
C ASN A 368 9.84 2.52 32.96
N ASN A 369 9.44 1.83 34.02
CA ASN A 369 8.25 2.20 34.76
C ASN A 369 8.47 3.51 35.54
N ARG A 370 7.78 4.58 35.12
CA ARG A 370 7.82 5.92 35.74
C ARG A 370 6.47 6.30 36.38
N THR A 371 5.62 5.32 36.70
CA THR A 371 4.32 5.58 37.33
C THR A 371 4.49 6.14 38.74
N ASP A 372 3.73 7.19 39.05
CA ASP A 372 3.67 7.74 40.41
C ASP A 372 2.51 7.10 41.17
N LEU A 373 2.84 6.17 42.06
CA LEU A 373 1.85 5.48 42.90
C LEU A 373 1.23 6.40 43.97
N LEU A 374 1.87 7.53 44.30
CA LEU A 374 1.32 8.48 45.28
C LEU A 374 0.05 9.15 44.75
N LEU A 375 -0.04 9.40 43.44
CA LEU A 375 -1.26 9.90 42.81
C LEU A 375 -2.44 8.95 43.02
N LEU A 376 -2.21 7.64 42.87
CA LEU A 376 -3.24 6.63 43.11
C LEU A 376 -3.63 6.55 44.58
N THR A 377 -2.69 6.72 45.51
CA THR A 377 -2.99 6.80 46.95
C THR A 377 -3.84 8.03 47.28
N ASN A 378 -3.51 9.19 46.73
CA ASN A 378 -4.28 10.42 46.94
C ASN A 378 -5.71 10.31 46.36
N LEU A 379 -5.83 9.76 45.15
CA LEU A 379 -7.12 9.48 44.53
C LEU A 379 -7.94 8.49 45.37
N LYS A 380 -7.32 7.42 45.89
CA LYS A 380 -7.98 6.47 46.79
C LYS A 380 -8.57 7.16 48.02
N VAL A 381 -7.82 8.09 48.65
CA VAL A 381 -8.30 8.82 49.85
C VAL A 381 -9.49 9.73 49.51
N SER A 382 -9.53 10.29 48.30
CA SER A 382 -10.63 11.15 47.85
C SER A 382 -11.91 10.41 47.42
N VAL A 383 -11.81 9.11 47.16
CA VAL A 383 -12.91 8.29 46.66
C VAL A 383 -13.64 7.60 47.82
N ASP A 384 -14.95 7.82 47.93
CA ASP A 384 -15.80 7.09 48.87
C ASP A 384 -15.92 5.62 48.44
N SER A 385 -15.60 4.69 49.33
CA SER A 385 -15.67 3.24 49.08
C SER A 385 -17.09 2.75 48.81
N ARG A 386 -18.12 3.55 49.14
CA ARG A 386 -19.52 3.25 48.85
C ARG A 386 -19.92 3.53 47.40
N ASN A 387 -19.15 4.34 46.67
CA ASN A 387 -19.42 4.67 45.27
C ASN A 387 -18.67 3.71 44.33
N SER A 388 -19.37 2.68 43.86
CA SER A 388 -18.80 1.62 43.03
C SER A 388 -18.23 2.12 41.69
N ILE A 389 -18.73 3.23 41.14
CA ILE A 389 -18.27 3.74 39.84
C ILE A 389 -16.86 4.34 39.97
N THR A 390 -16.65 5.13 41.02
CA THR A 390 -15.35 5.77 41.29
C THR A 390 -14.30 4.78 41.76
N HIS A 391 -14.71 3.72 42.47
CA HIS A 391 -13.83 2.60 42.79
C HIS A 391 -13.35 1.89 41.52
N ASN A 392 -14.27 1.51 40.63
CA ASN A 392 -13.94 0.89 39.34
C ASN A 392 -13.05 1.79 38.47
N GLY A 393 -13.36 3.09 38.42
CA GLY A 393 -12.55 4.08 37.70
C GLY A 393 -11.10 4.12 38.21
N LEU A 394 -10.88 3.98 39.52
CA LEU A 394 -9.54 3.94 40.10
C LEU A 394 -8.79 2.64 39.78
N VAL A 395 -9.47 1.50 39.80
CA VAL A 395 -8.87 0.20 39.41
C VAL A 395 -8.51 0.20 37.92
N VAL A 396 -9.37 0.74 37.06
CA VAL A 396 -9.09 0.90 35.62
C VAL A 396 -7.96 1.91 35.38
N ALA A 397 -7.92 3.01 36.13
CA ALA A 397 -6.82 3.96 36.05
C ALA A 397 -5.48 3.28 36.41
N HIS A 398 -5.44 2.48 37.48
CA HIS A 398 -4.26 1.68 37.82
C HIS A 398 -3.89 0.69 36.71
N SER A 399 -4.86 -0.06 36.17
CA SER A 399 -4.58 -1.05 35.11
C SER A 399 -4.03 -0.41 33.83
N LEU A 400 -4.53 0.78 33.47
CA LEU A 400 -4.02 1.55 32.33
C LEU A 400 -2.62 2.12 32.62
N MET A 401 -2.41 2.72 33.80
CA MET A 401 -1.11 3.26 34.19
C MET A 401 -0.02 2.19 34.23
N GLN A 402 -0.37 0.98 34.65
CA GLN A 402 0.57 -0.12 34.87
C GLN A 402 0.52 -1.18 33.76
N CYS A 403 -0.14 -0.89 32.64
CA CYS A 403 -0.31 -1.83 31.52
C CYS A 403 1.04 -2.33 31.00
N GLY A 404 1.21 -3.65 30.86
CA GLY A 404 2.41 -4.27 30.30
C GLY A 404 3.68 -4.16 31.15
N THR A 405 3.60 -3.59 32.36
CA THR A 405 4.77 -3.44 33.26
C THR A 405 4.87 -4.55 34.31
N THR A 406 3.88 -5.44 34.43
CA THR A 406 3.78 -6.53 35.43
C THR A 406 3.82 -6.12 36.90
N SER A 407 3.81 -4.83 37.22
CA SER A 407 3.79 -4.36 38.61
C SER A 407 2.37 -4.37 39.16
N ASP A 408 2.16 -5.02 40.30
CA ASP A 408 0.88 -5.10 40.99
C ASP A 408 0.96 -4.53 42.43
N VAL A 409 2.00 -3.74 42.71
CA VAL A 409 2.33 -3.20 44.04
C VAL A 409 1.14 -2.46 44.67
N PHE A 410 0.44 -1.63 43.89
CA PHE A 410 -0.73 -0.89 44.40
C PHE A 410 -1.87 -1.83 44.81
N LEU A 411 -2.15 -2.89 44.04
CA LEU A 411 -3.20 -3.85 44.37
C LEU A 411 -2.83 -4.66 45.62
N ARG A 412 -1.58 -5.12 45.71
CA ARG A 412 -1.06 -5.85 46.89
C ARG A 412 -1.14 -5.03 48.17
N ASN A 413 -0.85 -3.74 48.09
CA ASN A 413 -0.93 -2.86 49.25
C ASN A 413 -2.37 -2.52 49.66
N ASN A 414 -3.37 -2.81 48.83
CA ASN A 414 -4.77 -2.42 49.02
C ASN A 414 -5.75 -3.61 48.94
N LEU A 415 -5.31 -4.81 49.33
CA LEU A 415 -6.11 -6.05 49.26
C LEU A 415 -7.40 -5.99 50.06
N GLU A 416 -7.46 -5.28 51.19
CA GLU A 416 -8.68 -5.14 52.00
C GLU A 416 -9.69 -4.17 51.39
N TRP A 417 -9.23 -3.26 50.53
CA TRP A 417 -10.05 -2.26 49.85
C TRP A 417 -10.64 -2.75 48.53
N LEU A 418 -9.92 -3.65 47.85
CA LEU A 418 -10.34 -4.23 46.57
C LEU A 418 -11.70 -4.97 46.61
N PRO A 419 -12.00 -5.85 47.61
CA PRO A 419 -13.26 -6.61 47.65
C PRO A 419 -14.47 -5.77 48.09
N GLN A 420 -14.28 -4.52 48.50
CA GLN A 420 -15.38 -3.60 48.87
C GLN A 420 -16.14 -3.08 47.64
N ALA A 421 -15.61 -3.32 46.44
CA ALA A 421 -16.30 -3.04 45.19
C ALA A 421 -17.51 -3.97 45.00
N SER A 422 -18.59 -3.46 44.40
CA SER A 422 -19.82 -4.25 44.16
C SER A 422 -19.57 -5.49 43.30
N GLU A 423 -20.50 -6.46 43.32
CA GLU A 423 -20.43 -7.74 42.59
C GLU A 423 -20.17 -7.60 41.07
N GLN A 424 -20.48 -6.44 40.47
CA GLN A 424 -20.17 -6.14 39.05
C GLN A 424 -18.72 -5.68 38.80
N ALA A 425 -17.99 -5.26 39.83
CA ALA A 425 -16.57 -4.92 39.77
C ALA A 425 -15.66 -6.16 39.81
N GLN A 426 -16.16 -7.25 40.39
CA GLN A 426 -15.54 -8.56 40.39
C GLN A 426 -16.00 -9.35 39.15
N VAL A 427 -15.70 -8.84 37.95
CA VAL A 427 -15.95 -9.63 36.75
C VAL A 427 -15.07 -10.88 36.83
N ARG A 428 -15.73 -12.04 36.86
CA ARG A 428 -15.12 -13.38 36.87
C ARG A 428 -14.23 -13.63 35.66
#